data_AF-A0A238FRL6-F1
#
_entry.id   AF-A0A238FRL6-F1
#
_cell.length_a   1.000
_cell.length_b   1.000
_cell.length_c   1.000
_cell.angle_alpha   90.00
_cell.angle_beta   90.00
_cell.angle_gamma   90.00
#
_symmetry.space_group_name_H-M   'P 1'
#
loop_
_entity.id
_entity.type
_entity.pdbx_description
1 polymer ?
#
loop_
_entity_poly.entity_id
_entity_poly.type
_entity_poly.pdbx_seq_one_letter_code
_entity_poly.pdbx_strand_id
1 'polypeptide(L)'
;MSSGPPLQPITSSLSLGSRNGKPQIRNPRKMVLGRLAHYAFDVVLLSTVAAGVKRSTGFQVSTQGLPDGPVQQTAETILGVGERVFDYTAALSYSSAWFEREVPTTSTAPRK
;
A
#
# COMPACT_ATOMS: atom_id res chain seq x y z
N MET A 1 38.92 -15.42 -75.45
CA MET A 1 39.89 -14.53 -74.79
C MET A 1 39.08 -13.49 -74.05
N SER A 2 39.18 -13.54 -72.72
CA SER A 2 38.33 -12.87 -71.74
C SER A 2 39.05 -11.63 -71.21
N SER A 3 38.40 -10.48 -71.20
CA SER A 3 38.85 -9.29 -70.46
C SER A 3 37.65 -8.65 -69.78
N GLY A 4 37.29 -9.16 -68.60
CA GLY A 4 36.34 -8.50 -67.70
C GLY A 4 36.97 -7.25 -67.06
N PRO A 5 36.15 -6.27 -66.64
CA PRO A 5 36.61 -5.03 -66.04
C PRO A 5 37.27 -5.25 -64.66
N PRO A 6 38.19 -4.36 -64.24
CA PRO A 6 38.88 -4.50 -62.96
C PRO A 6 37.91 -4.25 -61.79
N LEU A 7 37.91 -5.16 -60.82
CA LEU A 7 37.16 -5.05 -59.57
C LEU A 7 37.74 -3.90 -58.72
N GLN A 8 36.90 -2.93 -58.37
CA GLN A 8 37.27 -1.88 -57.42
C GLN A 8 37.38 -2.46 -56.00
N PRO A 9 38.35 -2.02 -55.18
CA PRO A 9 38.40 -2.41 -53.77
C PRO A 9 37.20 -1.80 -53.03
N ILE A 10 36.32 -2.66 -52.54
CA ILE A 10 35.31 -2.37 -51.53
C ILE A 10 36.01 -1.85 -50.27
N THR A 11 36.14 -0.53 -50.15
CA THR A 11 36.54 0.10 -48.89
C THR A 11 35.36 0.04 -47.94
N SER A 12 35.33 -1.01 -47.12
CA SER A 12 34.47 -1.10 -45.95
C SER A 12 34.85 0.00 -44.96
N SER A 13 34.26 1.19 -45.08
CA SER A 13 34.29 2.17 -43.99
C SER A 13 33.38 1.63 -42.88
N LEU A 14 33.96 0.77 -42.05
CA LEU A 14 33.45 0.41 -40.73
C LEU A 14 33.34 1.70 -39.92
N SER A 15 32.21 2.38 -40.05
CA SER A 15 31.75 3.37 -39.09
C SER A 15 31.46 2.61 -37.80
N LEU A 16 32.52 2.44 -36.99
CA LEU A 16 32.45 1.93 -35.63
C LEU A 16 31.71 2.97 -34.80
N GLY A 17 30.38 2.93 -34.88
CA GLY A 17 29.49 3.64 -33.98
C GLY A 17 29.76 3.13 -32.57
N SER A 18 30.61 3.84 -31.84
CA SER A 18 30.79 3.72 -30.40
C SER A 18 29.47 4.12 -29.72
N ARG A 19 28.50 3.20 -29.76
CA ARG A 19 27.34 3.21 -28.87
C ARG A 19 27.90 2.86 -27.50
N ASN A 20 28.23 3.92 -26.77
CA ASN A 20 28.65 3.92 -25.39
C ASN A 20 27.51 3.35 -24.51
N GLY A 21 27.35 2.03 -24.54
CA GLY A 21 26.45 1.28 -23.69
C GLY A 21 27.04 1.25 -22.29
N LYS A 22 26.82 2.31 -21.52
CA LYS A 22 26.97 2.24 -20.07
C LYS A 22 26.00 1.15 -19.58
N PRO A 23 26.45 0.06 -18.98
CA PRO A 23 25.55 -0.81 -18.25
C PRO A 23 25.10 -0.01 -17.03
N GLN A 24 23.95 0.66 -17.15
CA GLN A 24 23.25 1.18 -16.00
C GLN A 24 22.82 -0.04 -15.19
N ILE A 25 23.65 -0.41 -14.21
CA ILE A 25 23.29 -1.33 -13.14
C ILE A 25 22.14 -0.66 -12.39
N ARG A 26 20.92 -0.88 -12.91
CA ARG A 26 19.67 -0.56 -12.25
C ARG A 26 19.62 -1.49 -11.04
N ASN A 27 20.09 -1.01 -9.89
CA ASN A 27 19.86 -1.71 -8.62
C ASN A 27 18.34 -1.90 -8.45
N PRO A 28 17.78 -3.12 -8.59
CA PRO A 28 16.34 -3.33 -8.51
C PRO A 28 15.88 -3.54 -7.06
N ARG A 29 16.72 -3.26 -6.07
CA ARG A 29 16.52 -3.65 -4.67
C ARG A 29 15.93 -2.56 -3.77
N LYS A 30 15.13 -1.62 -4.28
CA LYS A 30 14.44 -0.63 -3.41
C LYS A 30 12.94 -0.49 -3.64
N MET A 31 12.34 -1.16 -4.63
CA MET A 31 10.96 -0.85 -5.03
C MET A 31 9.88 -1.82 -4.52
N VAL A 32 10.21 -2.88 -3.79
CA VAL A 32 9.20 -3.90 -3.39
C VAL A 32 8.86 -3.82 -1.90
N LEU A 33 9.87 -3.63 -1.05
CA LEU A 33 9.70 -3.63 0.41
C LEU A 33 8.87 -2.44 0.92
N GLY A 34 9.07 -1.24 0.35
CA GLY A 34 8.30 -0.06 0.73
C GLY A 34 6.82 -0.13 0.30
N ARG A 35 6.52 -0.74 -0.86
CA ARG A 35 5.14 -0.89 -1.33
C ARG A 35 4.38 -1.95 -0.53
N LEU A 36 5.05 -3.05 -0.17
CA LEU A 36 4.43 -4.08 0.66
C LEU A 36 4.05 -3.56 2.05
N ALA A 37 4.95 -2.79 2.69
CA ALA A 37 4.65 -2.16 3.97
C ALA A 37 3.47 -1.19 3.87
N HIS A 38 3.38 -0.43 2.77
CA HIS A 38 2.27 0.49 2.54
C HIS A 38 0.94 -0.27 2.39
N TYR A 39 0.88 -1.33 1.58
CA TYR A 39 -0.33 -2.13 1.45
C TYR A 39 -0.72 -2.83 2.75
N ALA A 40 0.24 -3.32 3.53
CA ALA A 40 -0.04 -3.89 4.84
C ALA A 40 -0.64 -2.83 5.79
N PHE A 41 -0.09 -1.62 5.78
CA PHE A 41 -0.60 -0.50 6.57
C PHE A 41 -2.01 -0.10 6.13
N ASP A 42 -2.26 -0.01 4.82
CA ASP A 42 -3.59 0.32 4.27
C ASP A 42 -4.63 -0.74 4.64
N VAL A 43 -4.28 -2.03 4.56
CA VAL A 43 -5.17 -3.12 4.97
C VAL A 43 -5.54 -3.01 6.45
N VAL A 44 -4.60 -2.66 7.32
CA VAL A 44 -4.85 -2.43 8.74
C VAL A 44 -5.71 -1.17 8.96
N LEU A 45 -5.48 -0.09 8.21
CA LEU A 45 -6.32 1.11 8.29
C LEU A 45 -7.76 0.80 7.89
N LEU A 46 -7.96 0.12 6.76
CA LEU A 46 -9.28 -0.28 6.28
C LEU A 46 -9.98 -1.19 7.29
N SER A 47 -9.26 -2.15 7.90
CA SER A 47 -9.84 -3.01 8.91
C SER A 47 -10.19 -2.27 10.20
N THR A 48 -9.38 -1.28 10.59
CA THR A 48 -9.66 -0.40 11.74
C THR A 48 -10.91 0.45 11.50
N VAL A 49 -11.10 0.98 10.28
CA VAL A 49 -12.32 1.71 9.90
C VAL A 49 -13.54 0.79 9.96
N ALA A 50 -13.44 -0.43 9.42
CA ALA A 50 -14.51 -1.42 9.49
C ALA A 50 -14.87 -1.77 10.94
N ALA A 51 -13.88 -1.92 11.82
CA ALA A 51 -14.08 -2.12 13.26
C ALA A 51 -14.79 -0.92 13.92
N GLY A 52 -14.43 0.31 13.55
CA GLY A 52 -15.10 1.52 14.02
C GLY A 52 -16.57 1.59 13.59
N VAL A 53 -16.89 1.17 12.35
CA VAL A 53 -18.28 1.05 11.87
C VAL A 53 -19.04 0.02 12.71
N LYS A 54 -18.45 -1.15 12.98
CA LYS A 54 -19.04 -2.17 13.86
C LYS A 54 -19.30 -1.65 15.27
N ARG A 55 -18.40 -0.85 15.85
CA ARG A 55 -18.57 -0.30 17.19
C ARG A 55 -19.61 0.83 17.27
N SER A 56 -19.73 1.64 16.21
CA SER A 56 -20.66 2.77 16.16
C SER A 56 -22.07 2.39 15.72
N THR A 57 -22.21 1.40 14.85
CA THR A 57 -23.51 1.02 14.24
C THR A 57 -23.97 -0.39 14.62
N GLY A 58 -23.08 -1.24 15.13
CA GLY A 58 -23.36 -2.67 15.38
C GLY A 58 -23.25 -3.58 14.16
N PHE A 59 -23.03 -3.04 12.96
CA PHE A 59 -22.90 -3.85 11.74
C PHE A 59 -21.47 -4.36 11.53
N GLN A 60 -21.32 -5.67 11.34
CA GLN A 60 -20.03 -6.30 11.08
C GLN A 60 -19.86 -6.72 9.62
N VAL A 61 -18.61 -6.72 9.13
CA VAL A 61 -18.27 -7.27 7.82
C VAL A 61 -18.44 -8.79 7.86
N SER A 62 -19.35 -9.32 7.05
CA SER A 62 -19.58 -10.77 6.99
C SER A 62 -18.51 -11.47 6.16
N THR A 63 -17.79 -12.40 6.77
CA THR A 63 -16.83 -13.30 6.11
C THR A 63 -17.48 -14.58 5.60
N GLN A 64 -18.77 -14.83 5.91
CA GLN A 64 -19.50 -16.04 5.54
C GLN A 64 -19.83 -16.12 4.04
N GLY A 65 -19.75 -15.01 3.31
CA GLY A 65 -19.89 -14.97 1.86
C GLY A 65 -18.58 -15.20 1.09
N LEU A 66 -17.46 -15.37 1.80
CA LEU A 66 -16.16 -15.64 1.19
C LEU A 66 -15.97 -17.14 0.96
N PRO A 67 -15.16 -17.54 -0.03
CA PRO A 67 -14.80 -18.95 -0.21
C PRO A 67 -14.16 -19.51 1.06
N ASP A 68 -14.68 -20.65 1.54
CA ASP A 68 -14.13 -21.36 2.69
C ASP A 68 -12.65 -21.69 2.44
N GLY A 69 -11.78 -21.34 3.40
CA GLY A 69 -10.35 -21.63 3.32
C GLY A 69 -9.44 -20.46 3.73
N PRO A 70 -8.21 -20.37 3.19
CA PRO A 70 -7.21 -19.38 3.60
C PRO A 70 -7.67 -17.93 3.46
N VAL A 71 -8.55 -17.65 2.49
CA VAL A 71 -9.08 -16.31 2.23
C VAL A 71 -9.99 -15.85 3.37
N GLN A 72 -10.93 -16.70 3.78
CA GLN A 72 -11.83 -16.41 4.89
C GLN A 72 -11.05 -16.22 6.19
N GLN A 73 -10.11 -17.12 6.50
CA GLN A 73 -9.28 -17.03 7.70
C GLN A 73 -8.40 -15.78 7.72
N THR A 74 -7.88 -15.36 6.56
CA THR A 74 -7.10 -14.13 6.42
C THR A 74 -7.99 -12.90 6.64
N ALA A 75 -9.20 -12.89 6.08
CA ALA A 75 -10.17 -11.81 6.28
C ALA A 75 -10.56 -11.66 7.75
N GLU A 76 -10.86 -12.77 8.44
CA GLU A 76 -11.16 -12.80 9.88
C GLU A 76 -9.98 -12.28 10.70
N THR A 77 -8.76 -12.69 10.35
CA THR A 77 -7.54 -12.22 11.03
C THR A 77 -7.34 -10.72 10.83
N ILE A 78 -7.48 -10.21 9.60
CA ILE A 78 -7.31 -8.78 9.27
C ILE A 78 -8.37 -7.94 10.00
N LEU A 79 -9.63 -8.37 9.99
CA LEU A 79 -10.72 -7.70 10.70
C LEU A 79 -10.47 -7.69 12.21
N GLY A 80 -10.06 -8.83 12.78
CA GLY A 80 -9.71 -8.93 14.19
C GLY A 80 -8.51 -8.07 14.59
N VAL A 81 -7.51 -7.91 13.71
CA VAL A 81 -6.40 -6.97 13.92
C VAL A 81 -6.91 -5.53 13.94
N GLY A 82 -7.81 -5.17 13.02
CA GLY A 82 -8.43 -3.84 12.98
C GLY A 82 -9.19 -3.49 14.26
N GLU A 83 -9.94 -4.46 14.81
CA GLU A 83 -10.64 -4.31 16.10
C GLU A 83 -9.66 -4.00 17.24
N ARG A 84 -8.56 -4.74 17.35
CA ARG A 84 -7.54 -4.51 18.39
C ARG A 84 -6.87 -3.14 18.26
N VAL A 85 -6.55 -2.72 17.03
CA VAL A 85 -5.95 -1.40 16.77
C VAL A 85 -6.93 -0.28 17.14
N PHE A 86 -8.21 -0.45 16.80
CA PHE A 86 -9.26 0.50 17.18
C PHE A 86 -9.40 0.59 18.71
N ASP A 87 -9.50 -0.55 19.39
CA ASP A 87 -9.62 -0.60 20.85
C ASP A 87 -8.40 0.04 21.54
N TYR A 88 -7.19 -0.22 21.04
CA TYR A 88 -5.98 0.40 21.56
C TYR A 88 -5.99 1.92 21.36
N THR A 89 -6.42 2.38 20.19
CA THR A 89 -6.55 3.82 19.89
C THR A 89 -7.58 4.49 20.80
N ALA A 90 -8.71 3.83 21.06
CA ALA A 90 -9.73 4.31 22.00
C ALA A 90 -9.24 4.30 23.46
N ALA A 91 -8.44 3.32 23.85
CA ALA A 91 -7.81 3.31 25.17
C ALA A 91 -6.81 4.47 25.32
N LEU A 92 -6.01 4.73 24.28
CA LEU A 92 -5.08 5.86 24.25
C LEU A 92 -5.80 7.21 24.30
N SER A 93 -6.98 7.33 23.67
CA SER A 93 -7.76 8.56 23.77
C SER A 93 -8.29 8.80 25.18
N TYR A 94 -8.56 7.74 25.95
CA TYR A 94 -8.93 7.88 27.35
C TYR A 94 -7.74 8.23 28.26
N SER A 95 -6.54 7.71 27.96
CA SER A 95 -5.38 7.85 28.83
C SER A 95 -4.49 9.06 28.53
N SER A 96 -4.60 9.67 27.35
CA SER A 96 -3.68 10.74 26.93
C SER A 96 -4.28 12.13 27.14
N ALA A 97 -3.42 13.06 27.54
CA ALA A 97 -3.78 14.46 27.77
C ALA A 97 -4.11 15.25 26.50
N TRP A 98 -3.97 14.64 25.31
CA TRP A 98 -4.27 15.26 24.02
C TRP A 98 -5.74 15.11 23.59
N PHE A 99 -6.52 14.28 24.29
CA PHE A 99 -7.92 14.08 23.98
C PHE A 99 -8.77 14.71 25.08
N GLU A 100 -9.59 15.67 24.68
CA GLU A 100 -10.60 16.27 25.53
C GLU A 100 -11.96 15.65 25.21
N ARG A 101 -12.76 15.39 26.24
CA ARG A 101 -14.13 14.97 26.05
C ARG A 101 -14.99 16.20 25.80
N GLU A 102 -15.60 16.27 24.62
CA GLU A 102 -16.61 17.28 24.35
C GLU A 102 -17.77 17.12 25.35
N VAL A 103 -17.95 18.12 26.19
CA VAL A 103 -19.11 18.21 27.09
C VAL A 103 -20.22 18.92 26.30
N PRO A 104 -21.40 18.31 26.13
CA PRO A 104 -22.50 18.98 25.45
C PRO A 104 -22.77 20.33 26.13
N THR A 105 -22.69 21.42 25.38
CA THR A 105 -22.81 22.81 25.84
C THR A 105 -24.20 23.18 26.38
N THR A 106 -25.10 22.21 26.60
CA THR A 106 -26.42 22.36 27.24
C THR A 106 -26.34 22.46 28.77
N SER A 107 -25.23 22.93 29.35
CA SER A 107 -25.11 23.25 30.78
C SER A 107 -24.68 24.69 31.00
N THR A 108 -25.32 25.62 30.30
CA THR A 108 -25.36 27.04 30.67
C THR A 108 -26.71 27.62 30.24
N ALA A 109 -27.77 27.28 30.98
CA ALA A 109 -28.98 28.09 31.01
C ALA A 109 -28.99 28.83 32.36
N PRO A 110 -29.13 30.16 32.39
CA PRO A 110 -29.15 30.90 33.65
C PRO A 110 -30.39 30.50 34.45
N ARG A 111 -30.17 30.00 35.68
CA ARG A 111 -31.23 29.81 36.67
C ARG A 111 -31.79 31.19 37.03
N LYS A 112 -33.04 31.48 36.63
CA LYS A 112 -33.82 32.59 37.19
C LYS A 112 -34.33 32.22 38.58
#